data_AF-A0A7V0NDF8-F1
#
_entry.id   AF-A0A7V0NDF8-F1
#
_cell.length_a   1.000
_cell.length_b   1.000
_cell.length_c   1.000
_cell.angle_alpha   90.00
_cell.angle_beta   90.00
_cell.angle_gamma   90.00
#
_symmetry.space_group_name_H-M   'P 1'
#
loop_
_entity.id
_entity.type
_entity.pdbx_description
1 polymer ?
#
loop_
_entity_poly.entity_id
_entity_poly.type
_entity_poly.pdbx_seq_one_letter_code
_entity_poly.pdbx_strand_id
1 'polypeptide(L)' 'MESELKGKETVEVTFLPEGKRVRVERGETLLSAARAAGVPLSSVCGGEGICGRCRLIVRQGEVDSAPT' A
#
# COMPACT_ATOMS: atom_id res chain seq x y z
N MET A 1 -0.79 20.12 20.47
CA MET A 1 -1.17 19.73 19.10
C MET A 1 0.00 20.06 18.16
N GLU A 2 1.24 19.77 18.56
CA GLU A 2 1.90 18.46 18.42
C GLU A 2 2.05 18.14 16.94
N SER A 3 2.95 18.84 16.24
CA SER A 3 4.39 18.51 16.19
C SER A 3 4.62 17.03 16.04
N GLU A 4 4.59 16.52 14.80
CA GLU A 4 5.45 15.42 14.34
C GLU A 4 5.38 15.29 12.80
N LEU A 5 5.78 16.36 12.10
CA LEU A 5 6.27 16.29 10.71
C LEU A 5 7.65 15.61 10.71
N LYS A 6 7.71 14.37 11.16
CA LYS A 6 8.97 13.64 11.36
C LYS A 6 9.34 12.94 10.06
N GLY A 7 10.02 13.67 9.17
CA GLY A 7 10.81 13.12 8.06
C GLY A 7 10.17 11.93 7.35
N LYS A 8 8.91 12.05 6.93
CA LYS A 8 8.15 10.95 6.34
C LYS A 8 8.66 10.75 4.91
N GLU A 9 9.63 9.84 4.72
CA GLU A 9 10.02 9.40 3.38
C GLU A 9 8.77 8.88 2.70
N THR A 10 8.26 9.60 1.71
CA THR A 10 7.07 9.20 0.97
C THR A 10 7.50 8.46 -0.28
N VAL A 11 6.81 7.37 -0.58
CA VAL A 11 6.98 6.59 -1.80
C VAL A 11 5.74 6.74 -2.66
N GLU A 12 5.96 6.85 -3.97
CA GLU A 12 4.87 6.88 -4.92
C GLU A 12 4.58 5.45 -5.39
N VAL A 13 3.35 5.01 -5.18
CA VAL A 13 2.85 3.69 -5.61
C VAL A 13 1.86 3.91 -6.75
N THR A 14 2.07 3.21 -7.86
CA THR A 14 1.17 3.24 -9.01
C THR A 14 0.41 1.92 -9.13
N PHE A 15 -0.91 2.00 -9.09
CA PHE A 15 -1.81 0.87 -9.26
C PHE A 15 -2.26 0.75 -10.72
N LEU A 16 -2.01 -0.41 -11.30
CA LEU A 16 -2.37 -0.76 -12.68
C LEU A 16 -3.50 -1.80 -12.69
N PRO A 17 -4.39 -1.80 -13.71
CA PRO A 17 -4.35 -0.99 -14.94
C PRO A 17 -5.01 0.39 -14.83
N GLU A 18 -5.67 0.73 -13.71
CA GLU A 18 -6.37 2.03 -13.58
C GLU A 18 -5.43 3.25 -13.67
N GLY A 19 -4.12 3.06 -13.52
CA GLY A 19 -3.12 4.13 -13.62
C GLY A 19 -3.14 5.10 -12.44
N LYS A 20 -3.79 4.71 -11.33
CA LYS A 20 -3.90 5.54 -10.13
C LYS A 20 -2.57 5.60 -9.40
N ARG A 21 -2.15 6.80 -9.02
CA ARG A 21 -0.89 7.05 -8.30
C ARG A 21 -1.21 7.65 -6.95
N VAL A 22 -0.55 7.14 -5.93
CA VAL A 22 -0.71 7.63 -4.56
C VAL A 22 0.66 7.77 -3.92
N ARG A 23 0.81 8.79 -3.09
CA ARG A 23 1.99 8.96 -2.25
C ARG A 23 1.62 8.52 -0.85
N VAL A 24 2.33 7.51 -0.38
CA VAL A 24 2.20 6.98 0.98
C VAL A 24 3.52 7.05 1.68
N GLU A 25 3.50 6.92 2.99
CA GLU A 25 4.73 6.93 3.79
C GLU A 25 5.46 5.58 3.66
N ARG A 26 6.79 5.60 3.76
CA ARG A 26 7.58 4.38 3.89
C ARG A 26 7.17 3.64 5.16
N GLY A 27 6.91 2.34 5.04
CA GLY A 27 6.35 1.51 6.10
C GLY A 27 4.83 1.37 6.05
N GLU A 28 4.14 2.14 5.20
CA GLU A 28 2.72 1.96 4.96
C GLU A 28 2.45 0.69 4.12
N THR A 29 1.32 0.03 4.37
CA THR A 29 0.95 -1.16 3.61
C THR A 29 0.39 -0.81 2.23
N LEU A 30 0.60 -1.68 1.24
CA LEU A 30 -0.01 -1.54 -0.08
C LEU A 30 -1.54 -1.53 -0.03
N LEU A 31 -2.15 -2.16 0.99
CA LEU A 31 -3.60 -2.11 1.20
C LEU A 31 -4.05 -0.69 1.57
N SER A 32 -3.36 -0.03 2.49
CA SER A 32 -3.65 1.36 2.86
C SER A 32 -3.43 2.28 1.66
N ALA A 33 -2.33 2.09 0.93
CA ALA A 33 -2.05 2.82 -0.31
C ALA A 33 -3.16 2.64 -1.36
N ALA A 34 -3.64 1.42 -1.58
CA ALA A 34 -4.73 1.16 -2.51
C ALA A 34 -6.01 1.86 -2.09
N ARG A 35 -6.34 1.85 -0.78
CA ARG A 35 -7.49 2.58 -0.24
C ARG A 35 -7.37 4.09 -0.45
N ALA A 36 -6.20 4.66 -0.17
CA ALA A 36 -5.93 6.08 -0.40
C ALA A 36 -5.96 6.45 -1.89
N ALA A 37 -5.52 5.54 -2.77
CA ALA A 37 -5.67 5.68 -4.21
C ALA A 37 -7.12 5.51 -4.68
N GLY A 38 -8.05 5.04 -3.84
CA GLY A 38 -9.41 4.70 -4.25
C GLY A 38 -9.47 3.48 -5.17
N VAL A 39 -8.52 2.55 -5.02
CA VAL A 39 -8.53 1.23 -5.67
C VAL A 39 -9.25 0.26 -4.73
N PRO A 40 -10.40 -0.30 -5.15
CA PRO A 40 -11.20 -1.16 -4.27
C PRO A 40 -10.53 -2.53 -4.11
N LEU A 41 -9.76 -2.71 -3.03
CA LEU A 41 -9.26 -4.02 -2.62
C LEU A 41 -10.17 -4.66 -1.58
N SER A 42 -10.61 -5.89 -1.85
CA SER A 42 -11.34 -6.68 -0.88
C SER A 42 -10.36 -7.30 0.13
N SER A 43 -10.36 -6.79 1.37
CA SER A 43 -9.57 -7.35 2.47
C SER A 43 -10.48 -7.69 3.64
N VAL A 44 -10.70 -8.99 3.84
CA VAL A 44 -11.46 -9.50 4.99
C VAL A 44 -10.59 -9.55 6.25
N CYS A 45 -9.31 -9.91 6.09
CA CYS A 45 -8.33 -9.95 7.17
C CYS A 45 -7.70 -8.59 7.52
N GLY A 46 -8.17 -7.49 6.95
CA GLY A 46 -7.64 -6.14 7.24
C GLY A 46 -6.17 -5.87 6.88
N GLY A 47 -5.42 -6.82 6.31
CA GLY A 47 -4.00 -6.66 6.02
C GLY A 47 -3.09 -7.72 6.65
N GLU A 48 -3.65 -8.69 7.39
CA GLU A 48 -2.88 -9.78 8.02
C GLU A 48 -2.33 -10.83 7.02
N GLY A 49 -2.67 -10.76 5.73
CA GLY A 49 -2.17 -11.69 4.71
C GLY A 49 -2.83 -13.08 4.71
N ILE A 50 -3.62 -13.43 5.72
CA ILE A 50 -4.21 -14.78 5.89
C ILE A 50 -5.28 -15.15 4.85
N CYS A 51 -5.97 -14.16 4.26
CA CYS A 51 -7.11 -14.44 3.37
C CYS A 51 -6.75 -14.45 1.87
N GLY A 52 -5.59 -13.92 1.49
CA GLY A 52 -5.13 -13.86 0.08
C GLY A 52 -5.99 -13.05 -0.90
N ARG A 53 -7.09 -12.40 -0.47
CA ARG A 53 -8.02 -11.72 -1.38
C ARG A 53 -7.53 -10.39 -1.95
N CYS A 54 -6.60 -9.74 -1.27
CA CYS A 54 -6.01 -8.47 -1.69
C CYS A 54 -4.60 -8.65 -2.28
N ARG A 55 -4.34 -9.80 -2.90
CA ARG A 55 -3.03 -10.11 -3.50
C ARG A 55 -2.76 -9.20 -4.70
N LEU A 56 -1.57 -8.61 -4.71
CA LEU A 56 -1.09 -7.72 -5.77
C LEU A 56 0.13 -8.35 -6.44
N ILE A 57 0.39 -7.95 -7.68
CA ILE A 57 1.59 -8.35 -8.42
C ILE A 57 2.47 -7.12 -8.56
N VAL A 58 3.68 -7.18 -8.02
CA VAL A 58 4.68 -6.12 -8.17
C VAL A 58 5.22 -6.19 -9.60
N ARG A 59 4.86 -5.20 -10.41
CA ARG A 59 5.37 -5.08 -11.79
C ARG A 59 6.76 -4.45 -11.84
N GLN A 60 7.04 -3.52 -10.92
CA GLN A 60 8.29 -2.78 -10.85
C GLN A 60 8.52 -2.31 -9.42
N GLY A 61 9.79 -2.23 -9.02
CA GLY A 61 10.21 -1.82 -7.68
C GLY A 61 10.36 -3.01 -6.73
N GLU A 62 10.73 -2.69 -5.50
CA GLU A 62 10.93 -3.64 -4.41
C GLU A 62 9.90 -3.32 -3.32
N VAL A 63 9.31 -4.39 -2.77
CA VAL A 63 8.40 -4.29 -1.63
C VAL A 63 8.88 -5.26 -0.57
N ASP A 64 8.87 -4.80 0.67
CA ASP A 64 9.13 -5.67 1.80
C ASP A 64 7.84 -6.44 2.09
N SER A 65 7.82 -7.70 1.69
CA SER A 65 6.72 -8.62 2.02
C SER A 65 7.29 -9.75 2.86
N ALA A 66 6.80 -9.89 4.09
CA ALA A 66 7.04 -11.11 4.85
C ALA A 66 6.54 -12.30 4.02
N PRO A 67 7.36 -13.34 3.79
CA PRO A 67 6.94 -14.49 3.04
C PRO A 67 5.76 -15.14 3.77
N THR A 68 4.64 -15.29 3.06
CA THR A 68 3.49 -16.11 3.47
C THR A 68 3.51 -17.40 2.67
#